data_AF-A0AAN0JH11-F1
#
_entry.id   AF-A0AAN0JH11-F1
#
_cell.length_a   1.000
_cell.length_b   1.000
_cell.length_c   1.000
_cell.angle_alpha   90.00
_cell.angle_beta   90.00
_cell.angle_gamma   90.00
#
_symmetry.space_group_name_H-M   'P 1'
#
loop_
_entity.id
_entity.type
_entity.pdbx_description
1 polymer ?
#
loop_
_entity_poly.entity_id
_entity_poly.type
_entity_poly.pdbx_seq_one_letter_code
_entity_poly.pdbx_strand_id
1 'polypeptide(L)'
;MQGIIALLVAILFCYNTAGACSYAAGDKGKTCKDYHFGYSNQDDWKNKCPDCGHNLQSPINILSSLAANTDESVAPLKMCGWCDVRSGTLKNNGHTLKFTPSQYGSDAYLSSRNHNSFKFLQFHFHWGPKNTKVGSEHTVDGGAYNGEMHFVFSGTDECGSQKYTVVGVFLKTDRSAKNVPVKWQKLNCQVAYNSEEQVQDVKLYDYLPENKDYYLYAGSLTTPPCTEAVQWIVMKNPIVVPEIFFDTLRSLKKEDGKPLTRNHRGTQPLNGRDLYSCYKGCNVVAVSLCLNLQSIMEGVTVLLVALLLSYDTTVASPYAARNSGICKNYYFSYIKQWEWIIKCPDCGGQLQSPINIETHHIISNVESMTPLTMELWNDTYGIFHLKNNGHTLVVTPYKYQPLTYLNSPNHKRFKLLQFHFHWGEKYSRFGSEHTVDGRSYNGEIHFVFSGNDNRGVKKHVVLAVFLNSDRTLTQVSLKWRRLQHQVPYNKEIFIIGLNLDDYLPENKDYYLYAGSLTSPPCTENVQWIVLKHPINVPEAFLDTLRSLKTEDSQSLKKNYRWTQALNGRNIWSCYGGC
;
A
#
# COMPACT_ATOMS: atom_id res chain seq x y z
N MET A 1 36.88 -23.61 31.94
CA MET A 1 38.14 -23.06 31.40
C MET A 1 38.55 -23.90 30.20
N GLN A 2 37.96 -23.60 29.04
CA GLN A 2 38.22 -24.13 27.68
C GLN A 2 37.09 -23.67 26.73
N GLY A 3 35.92 -23.27 27.26
CA GLY A 3 34.82 -22.65 26.50
C GLY A 3 34.89 -21.12 26.34
N ILE A 4 35.92 -20.45 26.86
CA ILE A 4 36.12 -18.99 26.70
C ILE A 4 36.79 -18.67 25.35
N ILE A 5 37.34 -19.68 24.66
CA ILE A 5 37.98 -19.53 23.35
C ILE A 5 37.01 -19.77 22.19
N ALA A 6 35.90 -20.50 22.40
CA ALA A 6 34.85 -20.67 21.38
C ALA A 6 33.95 -19.43 21.21
N LEU A 7 33.82 -18.62 22.27
CA LEU A 7 33.06 -17.36 22.25
C LEU A 7 33.80 -16.24 21.50
N LEU A 8 35.13 -16.30 21.41
CA LEU A 8 35.94 -15.37 20.62
C LEU A 8 36.00 -15.72 19.13
N VAL A 9 35.66 -16.96 18.74
CA VAL A 9 35.61 -17.38 17.32
C VAL A 9 34.21 -17.20 16.71
N ALA A 10 33.13 -17.24 17.50
CA ALA A 10 31.78 -16.90 17.02
C ALA A 10 31.55 -15.37 16.89
N ILE A 11 32.27 -14.56 17.66
CA ILE A 11 32.27 -13.09 17.50
C ILE A 11 33.08 -12.67 16.25
N LEU A 12 33.96 -13.54 15.74
CA LEU A 12 34.70 -13.33 14.49
C LEU A 12 34.04 -13.94 13.24
N PHE A 13 32.96 -14.73 13.35
CA PHE A 13 32.23 -15.29 12.20
C PHE A 13 30.80 -14.77 12.00
N CYS A 14 30.27 -13.94 12.90
CA CYS A 14 29.07 -13.13 12.64
C CYS A 14 29.39 -11.71 12.11
N TYR A 15 30.63 -11.47 11.68
CA TYR A 15 30.98 -10.31 10.85
C TYR A 15 30.87 -10.57 9.34
N ASN A 16 30.50 -11.76 8.89
CA ASN A 16 30.42 -12.07 7.46
C ASN A 16 29.34 -13.12 7.13
N THR A 17 28.09 -12.67 7.00
CA THR A 17 27.19 -13.01 5.88
C THR A 17 26.05 -11.98 5.85
N ALA A 18 26.38 -10.75 5.48
CA ALA A 18 25.43 -9.80 4.94
C ALA A 18 25.02 -10.28 3.53
N GLY A 19 23.81 -10.79 3.39
CA GLY A 19 23.17 -11.07 2.10
C GLY A 19 22.66 -9.77 1.47
N ALA A 20 23.59 -9.07 0.82
CA ALA A 20 23.48 -7.92 -0.07
C ALA A 20 22.10 -7.27 -0.30
N CYS A 21 21.88 -6.10 0.33
CA CYS A 21 21.42 -4.97 -0.48
C CYS A 21 22.50 -4.75 -1.54
N SER A 22 22.27 -5.15 -2.79
CA SER A 22 23.13 -4.77 -3.89
C SER A 22 22.95 -3.27 -4.13
N TYR A 23 23.67 -2.47 -3.34
CA TYR A 23 24.04 -1.15 -3.77
C TYR A 23 25.08 -1.34 -4.87
N ALA A 24 24.67 -1.12 -6.12
CA ALA A 24 25.55 -0.31 -6.95
C ALA A 24 25.62 1.05 -6.25
N ALA A 25 26.56 1.18 -5.31
CA ALA A 25 27.14 2.47 -5.03
C ALA A 25 27.91 2.87 -6.29
N GLY A 26 27.16 3.30 -7.32
CA GLY A 26 27.71 4.22 -8.29
C GLY A 26 28.21 5.40 -7.47
N ASP A 27 29.52 5.58 -7.50
CA ASP A 27 30.32 6.61 -6.84
C ASP A 27 29.48 7.80 -6.33
N LYS A 28 28.94 7.68 -5.10
CA LYS A 28 28.16 8.76 -4.51
C LYS A 28 29.10 9.92 -4.19
N GLY A 29 29.16 10.86 -5.12
CA GLY A 29 29.29 12.28 -4.78
C GLY A 29 30.68 12.90 -4.86
N LYS A 30 31.59 12.42 -5.70
CA LYS A 30 32.82 13.17 -6.02
C LYS A 30 32.75 14.03 -7.29
N THR A 31 31.96 13.69 -8.30
CA THR A 31 32.04 14.36 -9.61
C THR A 31 31.11 15.56 -9.80
N CYS A 32 29.96 15.62 -9.09
CA CYS A 32 28.99 16.72 -9.21
C CYS A 32 29.09 17.77 -8.09
N LYS A 33 29.94 17.54 -7.07
CA LYS A 33 30.20 18.56 -6.04
C LYS A 33 30.84 19.78 -6.70
N ASP A 34 30.29 20.96 -6.43
CA ASP A 34 30.75 22.27 -6.91
C ASP A 34 30.44 22.60 -8.39
N TYR A 35 29.63 21.78 -9.09
CA TYR A 35 29.16 22.13 -10.44
C TYR A 35 28.01 23.15 -10.41
N HIS A 36 28.30 24.40 -10.79
CA HIS A 36 27.28 25.41 -11.09
C HIS A 36 26.70 25.18 -12.48
N PHE A 37 25.46 24.68 -12.55
CA PHE A 37 24.81 24.35 -13.81
C PHE A 37 24.01 25.54 -14.39
N GLY A 38 23.81 25.53 -15.71
CA GLY A 38 22.89 26.43 -16.39
C GLY A 38 22.06 25.70 -17.45
N TYR A 39 20.91 26.26 -17.81
CA TYR A 39 19.96 25.67 -18.76
C TYR A 39 20.33 25.84 -20.25
N SER A 40 21.40 26.58 -20.55
CA SER A 40 21.84 26.81 -21.93
C SER A 40 22.66 25.66 -22.50
N ASN A 41 23.34 24.87 -21.67
CA ASN A 41 24.21 23.77 -22.09
C ASN A 41 23.92 22.50 -21.29
N GLN A 42 22.71 21.96 -21.46
CA GLN A 42 22.23 20.83 -20.69
C GLN A 42 22.88 19.51 -21.10
N ASP A 43 23.35 19.42 -22.34
CA ASP A 43 24.02 18.22 -22.87
C ASP A 43 25.34 17.93 -22.15
N ASP A 44 25.98 18.96 -21.58
CA ASP A 44 27.21 18.80 -20.78
C ASP A 44 26.93 18.31 -19.35
N TRP A 45 25.67 18.34 -18.88
CA TRP A 45 25.35 17.91 -17.51
C TRP A 45 25.77 16.47 -17.26
N LYS A 46 25.64 15.56 -18.22
CA LYS A 46 26.09 14.16 -18.07
C LYS A 46 27.61 14.00 -17.96
N ASN A 47 28.38 14.95 -18.51
CA ASN A 47 29.84 14.92 -18.42
C ASN A 47 30.32 15.39 -17.04
N LYS A 48 29.54 16.27 -16.39
CA LYS A 48 29.86 16.87 -15.08
C LYS A 48 29.20 16.13 -13.92
N CYS A 49 27.99 15.66 -14.13
CA CYS A 49 27.17 14.91 -13.19
C CYS A 49 26.69 13.63 -13.90
N PRO A 50 27.44 12.52 -13.79
CA PRO A 50 27.21 11.29 -14.57
C PRO A 50 25.78 10.73 -14.49
N ASP A 51 25.14 10.84 -13.32
CA ASP A 51 23.73 10.50 -13.10
C ASP A 51 22.79 11.14 -14.15
N CYS A 52 23.11 12.35 -14.66
CA CYS A 52 22.33 13.02 -15.69
C CYS A 52 22.33 12.30 -17.05
N GLY A 53 23.21 11.32 -17.25
CA GLY A 53 23.28 10.46 -18.43
C GLY A 53 22.70 9.06 -18.24
N HIS A 54 22.10 8.75 -17.09
CA HIS A 54 21.46 7.46 -16.83
C HIS A 54 20.12 7.32 -17.60
N ASN A 55 19.47 6.16 -17.49
CA ASN A 55 18.37 5.77 -18.36
C ASN A 55 16.96 6.09 -17.80
N LEU A 56 16.81 6.39 -16.53
CA LEU A 56 15.54 6.68 -15.86
C LEU A 56 15.38 8.19 -15.60
N GLN A 57 15.84 9.01 -16.53
CA GLN A 57 15.87 10.47 -16.40
C GLN A 57 14.50 11.12 -16.63
N SER A 58 14.35 12.33 -16.10
CA SER A 58 13.19 13.20 -16.23
C SER A 58 13.61 14.59 -16.74
N PRO A 59 12.70 15.36 -17.37
CA PRO A 59 11.29 15.04 -17.66
C PRO A 59 11.16 14.10 -18.87
N ILE A 60 9.96 13.61 -19.16
CA ILE A 60 9.68 12.77 -20.35
C ILE A 60 8.61 13.39 -21.24
N ASN A 61 8.57 12.97 -22.52
CA ASN A 61 7.36 13.11 -23.33
C ASN A 61 6.39 11.99 -22.98
N ILE A 62 5.26 12.36 -22.36
CA ILE A 62 4.20 11.45 -21.96
C ILE A 62 3.37 11.14 -23.21
N LEU A 63 3.49 9.92 -23.73
CA LEU A 63 2.62 9.41 -24.78
C LEU A 63 1.37 8.84 -24.13
N SER A 64 0.25 9.56 -24.24
CA SER A 64 -1.00 9.21 -23.55
C SER A 64 -1.53 7.83 -23.97
N SER A 65 -1.25 7.42 -25.19
CA SER A 65 -1.58 6.11 -25.76
C SER A 65 -0.82 4.94 -25.14
N LEU A 66 0.38 5.17 -24.59
CA LEU A 66 1.19 4.16 -23.90
C LEU A 66 0.87 4.07 -22.41
N ALA A 67 0.12 5.03 -21.88
CA ALA A 67 -0.21 5.04 -20.46
C ALA A 67 -1.26 3.96 -20.16
N ALA A 68 -0.90 2.97 -19.34
CA ALA A 68 -1.81 1.87 -19.02
C ALA A 68 -3.07 2.38 -18.29
N ASN A 69 -4.23 2.13 -18.88
CA ASN A 69 -5.54 2.39 -18.29
C ASN A 69 -5.85 1.34 -17.22
N THR A 70 -5.60 1.67 -15.96
CA THR A 70 -5.88 0.76 -14.85
C THR A 70 -6.36 1.55 -13.64
N ASP A 71 -7.68 1.53 -13.40
CA ASP A 71 -8.28 2.05 -12.15
C ASP A 71 -7.70 1.34 -10.89
N GLU A 72 -7.13 0.14 -11.07
CA GLU A 72 -6.58 -0.69 -10.00
C GLU A 72 -5.10 -0.41 -9.67
N SER A 73 -4.36 0.35 -10.49
CA SER A 73 -2.90 0.53 -10.32
C SER A 73 -2.47 1.90 -9.78
N VAL A 74 -3.37 2.88 -9.79
CA VAL A 74 -3.10 4.28 -9.41
C VAL A 74 -3.96 4.65 -8.20
N ALA A 75 -3.42 4.48 -6.99
CA ALA A 75 -4.14 4.80 -5.75
C ALA A 75 -4.56 6.29 -5.69
N PRO A 76 -5.68 6.65 -5.04
CA PRO A 76 -6.04 8.06 -4.85
C PRO A 76 -4.94 8.81 -4.10
N LEU A 77 -4.51 9.97 -4.61
CA LEU A 77 -3.51 10.80 -3.93
C LEU A 77 -4.09 11.33 -2.63
N LYS A 78 -3.46 10.98 -1.50
CA LYS A 78 -3.83 11.55 -0.20
C LYS A 78 -3.00 12.80 0.03
N MET A 79 -3.68 13.94 0.09
CA MET A 79 -3.10 15.28 0.17
C MET A 79 -3.36 15.90 1.54
N CYS A 80 -2.64 15.38 2.52
CA CYS A 80 -2.72 15.74 3.92
C CYS A 80 -2.16 17.16 4.16
N GLY A 81 -2.94 18.04 4.78
CA GLY A 81 -2.51 19.41 5.10
C GLY A 81 -2.39 20.36 3.90
N TRP A 82 -2.75 19.95 2.68
CA TRP A 82 -2.67 20.82 1.49
C TRP A 82 -3.67 21.98 1.52
N CYS A 83 -4.74 21.83 2.28
CA CYS A 83 -5.74 22.88 2.51
C CYS A 83 -5.29 23.92 3.54
N ASP A 84 -4.22 23.65 4.27
CA ASP A 84 -3.75 24.53 5.33
C ASP A 84 -3.02 25.73 4.74
N VAL A 85 -3.28 26.87 5.35
CA VAL A 85 -2.65 28.14 5.02
C VAL A 85 -1.27 28.17 5.66
N ARG A 86 -0.24 28.52 4.88
CA ARG A 86 1.15 28.55 5.35
C ARG A 86 1.90 29.76 4.83
N SER A 87 2.86 30.21 5.63
CA SER A 87 3.82 31.27 5.30
C SER A 87 5.17 30.65 4.93
N GLY A 88 6.02 31.41 4.26
CA GLY A 88 7.32 30.94 3.81
C GLY A 88 8.12 32.01 3.09
N THR A 89 9.20 31.59 2.44
CA THR A 89 10.02 32.47 1.61
C THR A 89 9.93 32.09 0.14
N LEU A 90 9.88 33.11 -0.72
CA LEU A 90 10.14 33.00 -2.14
C LEU A 90 11.57 33.39 -2.41
N LYS A 91 12.37 32.43 -2.89
CA LYS A 91 13.77 32.62 -3.27
C LYS A 91 13.92 32.62 -4.78
N ASN A 92 14.58 33.63 -5.31
CA ASN A 92 15.19 33.53 -6.64
C ASN A 92 16.60 32.94 -6.48
N ASN A 93 16.76 31.65 -6.75
CA ASN A 93 18.06 30.97 -6.62
C ASN A 93 18.91 31.05 -7.91
N GLY A 94 18.51 31.89 -8.88
CA GLY A 94 19.15 32.00 -10.19
C GLY A 94 18.74 30.91 -11.21
N HIS A 95 18.03 29.88 -10.77
CA HIS A 95 17.53 28.79 -11.62
C HIS A 95 16.00 28.71 -11.65
N THR A 96 15.32 29.23 -10.63
CA THR A 96 13.87 29.26 -10.49
C THR A 96 13.46 30.26 -9.42
N LEU A 97 12.17 30.61 -9.38
CA LEU A 97 11.50 31.07 -8.16
C LEU A 97 11.09 29.86 -7.34
N LYS A 98 11.54 29.76 -6.08
CA LYS A 98 11.28 28.62 -5.18
C LYS A 98 10.59 29.09 -3.91
N PHE A 99 9.44 28.53 -3.59
CA PHE A 99 8.80 28.70 -2.29
C PHE A 99 9.29 27.64 -1.30
N THR A 100 9.69 28.07 -0.10
CA THR A 100 10.01 27.18 1.03
C THR A 100 9.14 27.58 2.22
N PRO A 101 8.34 26.67 2.80
CA PRO A 101 7.51 27.00 3.96
C PRO A 101 8.37 27.30 5.20
N SER A 102 7.96 28.29 6.00
CA SER A 102 8.52 28.52 7.33
C SER A 102 8.10 27.38 8.26
N GLN A 103 8.90 27.04 9.29
CA GLN A 103 8.57 26.00 10.30
C GLN A 103 7.41 26.39 11.24
N TYR A 104 6.37 27.03 10.74
CA TYR A 104 5.16 27.39 11.50
C TYR A 104 3.92 26.88 10.76
N GLY A 105 3.28 25.84 11.32
CA GLY A 105 2.07 25.22 10.78
C GLY A 105 2.09 23.68 10.85
N SER A 106 1.00 23.05 10.43
CA SER A 106 0.92 21.61 10.17
C SER A 106 1.72 21.24 8.91
N ASP A 107 2.51 20.16 9.00
CA ASP A 107 3.24 19.60 7.87
C ASP A 107 2.25 19.14 6.78
N ALA A 108 2.54 19.48 5.52
CA ALA A 108 1.83 18.91 4.38
C ALA A 108 2.49 17.58 3.98
N TYR A 109 1.67 16.56 3.76
CA TYR A 109 2.12 15.24 3.33
C TYR A 109 1.42 14.81 2.05
N LEU A 110 2.16 14.04 1.26
CA LEU A 110 1.63 13.34 0.09
C LEU A 110 1.86 11.85 0.29
N SER A 111 0.79 11.07 0.20
CA SER A 111 0.89 9.61 0.15
C SER A 111 0.36 9.10 -1.18
N SER A 112 1.10 8.14 -1.74
CA SER A 112 0.76 7.42 -2.96
C SER A 112 1.00 5.92 -2.75
N ARG A 113 0.68 5.08 -3.75
CA ARG A 113 0.61 3.61 -3.62
C ARG A 113 1.80 2.94 -2.91
N ASN A 114 3.03 3.38 -3.19
CA ASN A 114 4.27 2.73 -2.74
C ASN A 114 5.04 3.57 -1.70
N HIS A 115 4.48 4.70 -1.29
CA HIS A 115 5.20 5.73 -0.56
C HIS A 115 4.32 6.30 0.54
N ASN A 116 4.61 5.86 1.75
CA ASN A 116 3.92 6.31 2.95
C ASN A 116 4.50 7.66 3.39
N SER A 117 3.67 8.70 3.30
CA SER A 117 3.85 10.01 3.94
C SER A 117 5.13 10.76 3.59
N PHE A 118 5.20 11.30 2.37
CA PHE A 118 6.29 12.18 1.97
C PHE A 118 6.00 13.59 2.43
N LYS A 119 6.91 14.21 3.15
CA LYS A 119 6.77 15.56 3.71
C LYS A 119 7.06 16.61 2.65
N PHE A 120 6.21 17.62 2.54
CA PHE A 120 6.40 18.76 1.63
C PHE A 120 7.67 19.53 2.00
N LEU A 121 8.52 19.77 1.01
CA LEU A 121 9.75 20.55 1.17
C LEU A 121 9.62 21.95 0.57
N GLN A 122 9.17 22.03 -0.68
CA GLN A 122 9.18 23.26 -1.46
C GLN A 122 8.30 23.10 -2.71
N PHE A 123 7.92 24.22 -3.32
CA PHE A 123 7.55 24.21 -4.73
C PHE A 123 8.37 25.21 -5.53
N HIS A 124 8.49 24.97 -6.83
CA HIS A 124 9.19 25.86 -7.75
C HIS A 124 8.59 25.81 -9.17
N PHE A 125 9.10 26.65 -10.07
CA PHE A 125 8.51 26.90 -11.38
C PHE A 125 9.53 26.72 -12.50
N HIS A 126 9.08 26.13 -13.59
CA HIS A 126 9.75 26.10 -14.87
C HIS A 126 8.91 26.87 -15.89
N TRP A 127 9.57 27.63 -16.75
CA TRP A 127 8.93 28.47 -17.75
C TRP A 127 9.80 28.65 -18.98
N GLY A 128 9.14 29.14 -20.03
CA GLY A 128 9.71 29.37 -21.34
C GLY A 128 9.72 30.84 -21.76
N PRO A 129 10.30 31.12 -22.93
CA PRO A 129 10.30 32.45 -23.51
C PRO A 129 8.89 33.00 -23.74
N LYS A 130 8.78 34.33 -23.73
CA LYS A 130 7.53 35.03 -24.01
C LYS A 130 6.99 34.65 -25.38
N ASN A 131 5.66 34.59 -25.49
CA ASN A 131 4.93 34.22 -26.70
C ASN A 131 5.13 32.78 -27.21
N THR A 132 5.73 31.89 -26.42
CA THR A 132 5.87 30.46 -26.76
C THR A 132 5.02 29.58 -25.85
N LYS A 133 4.72 28.36 -26.30
CA LYS A 133 4.19 27.26 -25.46
C LYS A 133 5.28 26.29 -25.02
N VAL A 134 6.55 26.70 -25.07
CA VAL A 134 7.70 25.83 -24.78
C VAL A 134 8.32 26.27 -23.47
N GLY A 135 7.69 25.88 -22.38
CA GLY A 135 8.14 26.24 -21.03
C GLY A 135 7.90 25.20 -19.95
N SER A 136 7.04 24.21 -20.18
CA SER A 136 6.95 23.03 -19.32
C SER A 136 8.16 22.12 -19.49
N GLU A 137 8.46 21.34 -18.46
CA GLU A 137 9.51 20.32 -18.51
C GLU A 137 8.96 19.07 -19.20
N HIS A 138 7.82 18.57 -18.73
CA HIS A 138 7.09 17.49 -19.37
C HIS A 138 6.37 17.98 -20.63
N THR A 139 6.20 17.07 -21.57
CA THR A 139 5.30 17.25 -22.73
C THR A 139 4.29 16.12 -22.75
N VAL A 140 3.15 16.34 -23.39
CA VAL A 140 2.12 15.30 -23.59
C VAL A 140 1.85 15.18 -25.09
N ASP A 141 2.05 13.99 -25.64
CA ASP A 141 1.89 13.69 -27.07
C ASP A 141 2.67 14.68 -27.98
N GLY A 142 3.86 15.09 -27.53
CA GLY A 142 4.73 16.07 -28.20
C GLY A 142 4.38 17.54 -27.93
N GLY A 143 3.27 17.83 -27.24
CA GLY A 143 2.83 19.17 -26.90
C GLY A 143 3.40 19.68 -25.57
N ALA A 144 3.91 20.92 -25.56
CA ALA A 144 4.37 21.60 -24.35
C ALA A 144 3.38 22.68 -23.87
N TYR A 145 3.53 23.11 -22.61
CA TYR A 145 2.79 24.21 -21.98
C TYR A 145 3.69 25.43 -21.71
N ASN A 146 3.10 26.57 -21.34
CA ASN A 146 3.83 27.82 -21.11
C ASN A 146 4.78 27.74 -19.90
N GLY A 147 4.48 26.87 -18.94
CA GLY A 147 5.32 26.57 -17.79
C GLY A 147 4.84 25.32 -17.05
N GLU A 148 5.54 24.97 -15.98
CA GLU A 148 5.22 23.85 -15.11
C GLU A 148 5.61 24.18 -13.67
N MET A 149 4.76 23.83 -12.71
CA MET A 149 5.01 23.99 -11.28
C MET A 149 5.28 22.63 -10.65
N HIS A 150 6.32 22.53 -9.83
CA HIS A 150 6.72 21.29 -9.16
C HIS A 150 6.59 21.42 -7.65
N PHE A 151 5.73 20.59 -7.03
CA PHE A 151 5.69 20.42 -5.58
C PHE A 151 6.57 19.25 -5.20
N VAL A 152 7.61 19.50 -4.41
CA VAL A 152 8.60 18.50 -4.03
C VAL A 152 8.34 18.01 -2.60
N PHE A 153 8.23 16.69 -2.48
CA PHE A 153 8.08 16.00 -1.21
C PHE A 153 9.24 15.02 -1.00
N SER A 154 9.66 14.84 0.25
CA SER A 154 10.73 13.92 0.63
C SER A 154 10.25 12.88 1.62
N GLY A 155 10.73 11.66 1.46
CA GLY A 155 10.53 10.54 2.37
C GLY A 155 11.64 9.52 2.21
N THR A 156 11.59 8.44 2.96
CA THR A 156 12.52 7.31 2.80
C THR A 156 11.77 6.12 2.19
N ASP A 157 12.46 5.33 1.36
CA ASP A 157 11.96 4.00 1.02
C ASP A 157 12.13 3.01 2.18
N GLU A 158 11.68 1.78 1.97
CA GLU A 158 11.75 0.66 2.93
C GLU A 158 13.19 0.28 3.30
N CYS A 159 14.18 0.67 2.48
CA CYS A 159 15.60 0.48 2.72
C CYS A 159 16.24 1.66 3.45
N GLY A 160 15.45 2.65 3.89
CA GLY A 160 15.93 3.88 4.53
C GLY A 160 16.63 4.85 3.58
N SER A 161 16.58 4.61 2.27
CA SER A 161 17.19 5.49 1.27
C SER A 161 16.27 6.68 0.99
N GLN A 162 16.86 7.87 0.90
CA GLN A 162 16.12 9.09 0.56
C GLN A 162 15.46 8.95 -0.82
N LYS A 163 14.15 9.18 -0.87
CA LYS A 163 13.34 9.27 -2.08
C LYS A 163 12.60 10.60 -2.12
N TYR A 164 12.15 10.95 -3.31
CA TYR A 164 11.33 12.12 -3.55
C TYR A 164 10.06 11.74 -4.30
N THR A 165 8.99 12.47 -4.04
CA THR A 165 7.79 12.46 -4.88
C THR A 165 7.57 13.88 -5.36
N VAL A 166 7.37 14.08 -6.66
CA VAL A 166 7.14 15.39 -7.25
C VAL A 166 5.79 15.43 -7.94
N VAL A 167 4.95 16.40 -7.58
CA VAL A 167 3.70 16.70 -8.29
C VAL A 167 3.96 17.81 -9.29
N GLY A 168 3.91 17.48 -10.59
CA GLY A 168 4.02 18.43 -11.70
C GLY A 168 2.65 18.94 -12.13
N VAL A 169 2.50 20.26 -12.24
CA VAL A 169 1.27 20.92 -12.68
C VAL A 169 1.56 21.82 -13.87
N PHE A 170 0.95 21.52 -15.01
CA PHE A 170 1.10 22.35 -16.21
C PHE A 170 0.47 23.74 -16.02
N LEU A 171 1.15 24.78 -16.51
CA LEU A 171 0.70 26.16 -16.46
C LEU A 171 0.38 26.64 -17.88
N LYS A 172 -0.87 27.04 -18.12
CA LYS A 172 -1.27 27.70 -19.37
C LYS A 172 -1.50 29.18 -19.13
N THR A 173 -1.01 30.02 -20.05
CA THR A 173 -1.20 31.46 -19.94
C THR A 173 -2.62 31.87 -20.35
N ASP A 174 -3.19 32.83 -19.62
CA ASP A 174 -4.32 33.63 -20.08
C ASP A 174 -3.84 35.07 -20.34
N ARG A 175 -3.81 35.43 -21.61
CA ARG A 175 -3.41 36.78 -22.07
C ARG A 175 -4.54 37.80 -21.99
N SER A 176 -5.78 37.35 -21.82
CA SER A 176 -6.96 38.21 -21.72
C SER A 176 -7.21 38.70 -20.29
N ALA A 177 -6.62 38.03 -19.30
CA ALA A 177 -6.69 38.41 -17.89
C ALA A 177 -6.05 39.78 -17.67
N LYS A 178 -6.89 40.79 -17.44
CA LYS A 178 -6.47 42.16 -17.08
C LYS A 178 -6.02 42.28 -15.63
N ASN A 179 -6.51 41.39 -14.76
CA ASN A 179 -6.23 41.39 -13.33
C ASN A 179 -5.56 40.08 -12.92
N VAL A 180 -4.64 40.16 -11.95
CA VAL A 180 -4.02 38.97 -11.34
C VAL A 180 -4.94 38.44 -10.25
N PRO A 181 -5.39 37.17 -10.30
CA PRO A 181 -6.14 36.56 -9.19
C PRO A 181 -5.35 36.60 -7.89
N VAL A 182 -6.03 36.78 -6.76
CA VAL A 182 -5.43 36.94 -5.42
C VAL A 182 -4.37 35.88 -5.11
N LYS A 183 -4.62 34.61 -5.46
CA LYS A 183 -3.64 33.52 -5.25
C LYS A 183 -2.31 33.75 -5.98
N TRP A 184 -2.35 34.31 -7.19
CA TRP A 184 -1.15 34.61 -7.98
C TRP A 184 -0.48 35.91 -7.56
N GLN A 185 -1.24 36.89 -7.08
CA GLN A 185 -0.68 38.16 -6.58
C GLN A 185 0.35 37.92 -5.48
N LYS A 186 0.06 36.98 -4.57
CA LYS A 186 0.94 36.59 -3.46
C LYS A 186 2.31 36.09 -3.92
N LEU A 187 2.37 35.43 -5.07
CA LEU A 187 3.61 34.89 -5.62
C LEU A 187 4.25 35.83 -6.65
N ASN A 188 3.54 36.87 -7.08
CA ASN A 188 3.94 37.77 -8.15
C ASN A 188 4.89 38.88 -7.64
N CYS A 189 6.02 38.47 -7.07
CA CYS A 189 7.02 39.36 -6.52
C CYS A 189 8.31 39.30 -7.33
N GLN A 190 8.93 40.46 -7.57
CA GLN A 190 10.27 40.52 -8.15
C GLN A 190 11.30 40.25 -7.06
N VAL A 191 11.76 39.01 -6.97
CA VAL A 191 12.78 38.61 -6.00
C VAL A 191 14.17 38.77 -6.63
N ALA A 192 15.01 39.61 -6.01
CA ALA A 192 16.39 39.80 -6.48
C ALA A 192 17.19 38.49 -6.48
N TYR A 193 18.21 38.41 -7.35
CA TYR A 193 19.05 37.20 -7.45
C TYR A 193 19.66 36.84 -6.08
N ASN A 194 19.54 35.57 -5.72
CA ASN A 194 19.98 34.99 -4.45
C ASN A 194 19.39 35.66 -3.19
N SER A 195 18.27 36.37 -3.34
CA SER A 195 17.51 36.95 -2.23
C SER A 195 16.21 36.19 -1.97
N GLU A 196 15.60 36.47 -0.83
CA GLU A 196 14.36 35.83 -0.36
C GLU A 196 13.36 36.90 0.07
N GLU A 197 12.10 36.73 -0.32
CA GLU A 197 10.98 37.56 0.11
C GLU A 197 10.00 36.73 0.94
N GLN A 198 9.48 37.31 2.02
CA GLN A 198 8.46 36.65 2.84
C GLN A 198 7.12 36.66 2.11
N VAL A 199 6.43 35.53 2.15
CA VAL A 199 5.07 35.41 1.64
C VAL A 199 4.21 34.71 2.67
N GLN A 200 2.97 35.17 2.80
CA GLN A 200 1.98 34.62 3.71
C GLN A 200 0.78 34.09 2.92
N ASP A 201 -0.08 33.38 3.62
CA ASP A 201 -1.36 32.90 3.12
C ASP A 201 -1.28 32.01 1.87
N VAL A 202 -0.27 31.14 1.79
CA VAL A 202 -0.09 30.18 0.70
C VAL A 202 -0.81 28.88 1.04
N LYS A 203 -1.76 28.48 0.20
CA LYS A 203 -2.47 27.20 0.30
C LYS A 203 -2.12 26.35 -0.91
N LEU A 204 -1.45 25.21 -0.70
CA LEU A 204 -0.93 24.38 -1.80
C LEU A 204 -2.05 23.91 -2.73
N TYR A 205 -3.21 23.57 -2.16
CA TYR A 205 -4.38 23.09 -2.90
C TYR A 205 -4.90 24.10 -3.95
N ASP A 206 -4.69 25.40 -3.76
CA ASP A 206 -5.17 26.45 -4.69
C ASP A 206 -4.45 26.43 -6.04
N TYR A 207 -3.32 25.74 -6.12
CA TYR A 207 -2.45 25.62 -7.29
C TYR A 207 -2.55 24.24 -7.95
N LEU A 208 -3.59 23.47 -7.62
CA LEU A 208 -3.95 22.25 -8.33
C LEU A 208 -5.08 22.51 -9.35
N PRO A 209 -5.17 21.71 -10.41
CA PRO A 209 -6.34 21.75 -11.28
C PRO A 209 -7.60 21.23 -10.56
N GLU A 210 -8.75 21.62 -11.08
CA GLU A 210 -10.04 21.14 -10.60
C GLU A 210 -10.13 19.62 -10.77
N ASN A 211 -9.94 19.13 -12.01
CA ASN A 211 -9.74 17.72 -12.31
C ASN A 211 -8.27 17.34 -12.07
N LYS A 212 -8.07 16.43 -11.10
CA LYS A 212 -6.76 15.98 -10.62
C LYS A 212 -6.35 14.63 -11.20
N ASP A 213 -6.93 14.22 -12.33
CA ASP A 213 -6.41 13.12 -13.13
C ASP A 213 -4.92 13.37 -13.44
N TYR A 214 -4.10 12.33 -13.34
CA TYR A 214 -2.65 12.44 -13.41
C TYR A 214 -2.01 11.23 -14.11
N TYR A 215 -0.79 11.44 -14.59
CA TYR A 215 0.14 10.39 -15.00
C TYR A 215 1.12 10.07 -13.89
N LEU A 216 1.55 8.82 -13.80
CA LEU A 216 2.48 8.34 -12.77
C LEU A 216 3.62 7.56 -13.42
N TYR A 217 4.86 7.90 -13.08
CA TYR A 217 6.05 7.15 -13.52
C TYR A 217 7.24 7.37 -12.57
N ALA A 218 8.24 6.48 -12.63
CA ALA A 218 9.50 6.62 -11.90
C ALA A 218 10.55 7.37 -12.73
N GLY A 219 11.27 8.31 -12.12
CA GLY A 219 12.23 9.16 -12.82
C GLY A 219 13.29 9.80 -11.93
N SER A 220 13.77 10.96 -12.37
CA SER A 220 14.88 11.67 -11.73
C SER A 220 14.54 13.08 -11.30
N LEU A 221 15.46 13.72 -10.58
CA LEU A 221 15.52 15.18 -10.54
C LEU A 221 15.78 15.71 -11.95
N THR A 222 15.18 16.85 -12.30
CA THR A 222 15.34 17.47 -13.64
C THR A 222 16.48 18.49 -13.69
N THR A 223 17.23 18.62 -12.60
CA THR A 223 18.45 19.42 -12.49
C THR A 223 19.55 18.58 -11.85
N PRO A 224 20.84 18.91 -12.10
CA PRO A 224 21.96 18.25 -11.44
C PRO A 224 21.80 18.17 -9.92
N PRO A 225 22.07 17.02 -9.28
CA PRO A 225 22.78 15.85 -9.82
C PRO A 225 21.91 14.86 -10.64
N CYS A 226 20.66 15.17 -10.96
CA CYS A 226 19.79 14.31 -11.77
C CYS A 226 19.56 12.89 -11.21
N THR A 227 19.60 12.75 -9.88
CA THR A 227 19.47 11.45 -9.21
C THR A 227 18.12 10.78 -9.51
N GLU A 228 18.15 9.49 -9.85
CA GLU A 228 17.00 8.64 -10.21
C GLU A 228 16.26 8.12 -8.96
N ALA A 229 15.76 9.05 -8.15
CA ALA A 229 15.10 8.79 -6.87
C ALA A 229 13.71 9.42 -6.77
N VAL A 230 13.11 9.79 -7.91
CA VAL A 230 11.87 10.59 -7.96
C VAL A 230 10.71 9.76 -8.48
N GLN A 231 9.61 9.72 -7.73
CA GLN A 231 8.31 9.34 -8.28
C GLN A 231 7.60 10.60 -8.81
N TRP A 232 7.24 10.60 -10.09
CA TRP A 232 6.56 11.71 -10.74
C TRP A 232 5.07 11.50 -10.81
N ILE A 233 4.31 12.50 -10.37
CA ILE A 233 2.85 12.61 -10.51
C ILE A 233 2.59 13.85 -11.36
N VAL A 234 2.24 13.68 -12.64
CA VAL A 234 2.04 14.80 -13.56
C VAL A 234 0.55 15.01 -13.81
N MET A 235 0.00 16.12 -13.33
CA MET A 235 -1.41 16.45 -13.50
C MET A 235 -1.72 16.63 -14.98
N LYS A 236 -2.78 15.95 -15.47
CA LYS A 236 -3.19 16.01 -16.88
C LYS A 236 -3.73 17.38 -17.26
N ASN A 237 -4.43 18.02 -16.33
CA ASN A 237 -5.12 19.28 -16.57
C ASN A 237 -4.23 20.46 -16.16
N PRO A 238 -4.03 21.45 -17.05
CA PRO A 238 -3.28 22.65 -16.72
C PRO A 238 -4.12 23.61 -15.87
N ILE A 239 -3.44 24.43 -15.07
CA ILE A 239 -4.04 25.60 -14.41
C ILE A 239 -3.78 26.87 -15.22
N VAL A 240 -4.72 27.81 -15.13
CA VAL A 240 -4.62 29.11 -15.81
C VAL A 240 -3.81 30.08 -14.95
N VAL A 241 -2.86 30.75 -15.59
CA VAL A 241 -1.97 31.74 -14.99
C VAL A 241 -1.98 33.01 -15.84
N PRO A 242 -2.15 34.21 -15.25
CA PRO A 242 -2.07 35.46 -16.00
C PRO A 242 -0.69 35.66 -16.65
N GLU A 243 -0.63 36.20 -17.87
CA GLU A 243 0.65 36.46 -18.55
C GLU A 243 1.58 37.38 -17.75
N ILE A 244 1.03 38.33 -16.99
CA ILE A 244 1.81 39.23 -16.13
C ILE A 244 2.62 38.47 -15.06
N PHE A 245 2.16 37.31 -14.60
CA PHE A 245 2.94 36.47 -13.69
C PHE A 245 4.13 35.82 -14.41
N PHE A 246 3.95 35.35 -15.65
CA PHE A 246 5.06 34.87 -16.47
C PHE A 246 6.06 36.00 -16.80
N ASP A 247 5.60 37.23 -17.00
CA ASP A 247 6.48 38.38 -17.20
C ASP A 247 7.33 38.65 -15.96
N THR A 248 6.78 38.52 -14.75
CA THR A 248 7.55 38.58 -13.50
C THR A 248 8.56 37.44 -13.39
N LEU A 249 8.17 36.19 -13.69
CA LEU A 249 9.10 35.06 -13.68
C LEU A 249 10.27 35.28 -14.64
N ARG A 250 9.99 35.76 -15.86
CA ARG A 250 11.01 36.03 -16.88
C ARG A 250 11.88 37.25 -16.55
N SER A 251 11.45 38.14 -15.66
CA SER A 251 12.25 39.31 -15.25
C SER A 251 13.26 38.99 -14.15
N LEU A 252 13.07 37.86 -13.43
CA LEU A 252 14.01 37.38 -12.42
C LEU A 252 15.42 37.24 -13.01
N LYS A 253 16.43 37.59 -12.22
CA LYS A 253 17.82 37.55 -12.66
C LYS A 253 18.47 36.23 -12.29
N LYS A 254 19.32 35.71 -13.18
CA LYS A 254 20.28 34.64 -12.88
C LYS A 254 21.65 35.23 -12.51
N GLU A 255 22.60 34.35 -12.20
CA GLU A 255 23.93 34.72 -11.69
C GLU A 255 24.68 35.75 -12.55
N ASP A 256 24.54 35.69 -13.88
CA ASP A 256 25.15 36.64 -14.81
C ASP A 256 24.42 38.01 -14.92
N GLY A 257 23.43 38.26 -14.07
CA GLY A 257 22.61 39.49 -14.06
C GLY A 257 21.61 39.60 -15.22
N LYS A 258 21.56 38.62 -16.13
CA LYS A 258 20.60 38.60 -17.23
C LYS A 258 19.25 38.02 -16.76
N PRO A 259 18.15 38.32 -17.46
CA PRO A 259 16.86 37.74 -17.14
C PRO A 259 16.87 36.21 -17.36
N LEU A 260 16.21 35.48 -16.45
CA LEU A 260 16.00 34.04 -16.50
C LEU A 260 14.79 33.76 -17.42
N THR A 261 15.01 33.81 -18.73
CA THR A 261 13.93 33.73 -19.73
C THR A 261 13.46 32.31 -20.04
N ARG A 262 14.27 31.30 -19.72
CA ARG A 262 14.00 29.88 -19.91
C ARG A 262 14.75 29.07 -18.86
N ASN A 263 14.05 28.17 -18.18
CA ASN A 263 14.63 27.36 -17.12
C ASN A 263 14.06 25.93 -17.05
N HIS A 264 13.83 25.29 -18.19
CA HIS A 264 13.36 23.91 -18.26
C HIS A 264 14.39 23.00 -18.95
N ARG A 265 14.42 21.73 -18.56
CA ARG A 265 15.20 20.66 -19.19
C ARG A 265 14.50 20.16 -20.46
N GLY A 266 15.26 19.67 -21.43
CA GLY A 266 14.72 18.90 -22.55
C GLY A 266 14.15 17.55 -22.09
N THR A 267 13.18 17.00 -22.82
CA THR A 267 12.61 15.68 -22.51
C THR A 267 13.63 14.57 -22.73
N GLN A 268 13.54 13.56 -21.89
CA GLN A 268 14.41 12.40 -21.84
C GLN A 268 13.64 11.17 -22.35
N PRO A 269 14.33 10.17 -22.93
CA PRO A 269 13.67 8.95 -23.41
C PRO A 269 12.94 8.18 -22.28
N LEU A 270 11.79 7.58 -22.60
CA LEU A 270 11.03 6.77 -21.64
C LEU A 270 11.79 5.48 -21.24
N ASN A 271 12.60 4.92 -22.15
CA ASN A 271 13.46 3.75 -21.92
C ASN A 271 12.72 2.53 -21.33
N GLY A 272 11.50 2.26 -21.81
CA GLY A 272 10.73 1.09 -21.39
C GLY A 272 10.15 1.16 -19.98
N ARG A 273 10.24 2.30 -19.29
CA ARG A 273 9.60 2.50 -17.99
C ARG A 273 8.09 2.43 -18.09
N ASP A 274 7.48 1.90 -17.04
CA ASP A 274 6.03 1.92 -16.90
C ASP A 274 5.51 3.36 -16.78
N LEU A 275 4.45 3.63 -17.54
CA LEU A 275 3.69 4.86 -17.50
C LEU A 275 2.24 4.53 -17.18
N TYR A 276 1.74 5.04 -16.06
CA TYR A 276 0.36 4.84 -15.63
C TYR A 276 -0.46 6.11 -15.77
N SER A 277 -1.78 5.95 -15.78
CA SER A 277 -2.71 7.05 -15.96
C SER A 277 -3.98 6.81 -15.13
N CYS A 278 -4.35 7.78 -14.29
CA CYS A 278 -5.63 7.77 -13.58
C CYS A 278 -6.70 8.55 -14.35
N TYR A 279 -7.92 8.00 -14.46
CA TYR A 279 -9.09 8.68 -15.03
C TYR A 279 -10.26 8.63 -14.02
N LYS A 280 -11.09 9.68 -13.98
CA LYS A 280 -12.42 9.70 -13.32
C LYS A 280 -12.49 8.93 -11.98
N GLY A 281 -12.26 9.62 -10.87
CA GLY A 281 -12.58 9.08 -9.54
C GLY A 281 -11.39 8.78 -8.63
N CYS A 282 -10.18 9.20 -8.99
CA CYS A 282 -9.11 9.41 -8.01
C CYS A 282 -9.57 10.49 -7.00
N ASN A 283 -10.28 10.10 -5.94
CA ASN A 283 -10.68 11.00 -4.86
C ASN A 283 -9.42 11.55 -4.20
N VAL A 284 -8.97 12.73 -4.64
CA VAL A 284 -7.95 13.48 -3.90
C VAL A 284 -8.61 13.97 -2.63
N VAL A 285 -8.38 13.24 -1.55
CA VAL A 285 -8.87 13.64 -0.23
C VAL A 285 -7.85 14.61 0.34
N ALA A 286 -8.16 15.90 0.24
CA ALA A 286 -7.45 16.94 0.98
C ALA A 286 -8.09 17.10 2.36
N VAL A 287 -7.32 16.88 3.42
CA VAL A 287 -7.79 16.96 4.81
C VAL A 287 -6.98 18.02 5.55
N SER A 288 -7.66 18.91 6.28
CA SER A 288 -7.06 20.04 7.00
C SER A 288 -6.46 19.69 8.38
N LEU A 289 -6.59 18.44 8.83
CA LEU A 289 -5.97 17.99 10.09
C LEU A 289 -5.30 16.63 9.89
N CYS A 290 -4.00 16.60 10.14
CA CYS A 290 -3.19 15.40 10.28
C CYS A 290 -2.58 15.44 11.67
N LEU A 291 -3.05 14.57 12.56
CA LEU A 291 -2.49 14.48 13.91
C LEU A 291 -1.05 13.98 13.80
N ASN A 292 -0.10 14.83 14.18
CA ASN A 292 1.33 14.54 14.18
C ASN A 292 1.62 13.65 15.40
N LEU A 293 1.84 12.35 15.18
CA LEU A 293 2.05 11.36 16.25
C LEU A 293 3.41 11.46 16.95
N GLN A 294 4.32 12.31 16.46
CA GLN A 294 5.68 12.43 16.97
C GLN A 294 5.78 13.26 18.26
N SER A 295 4.95 14.29 18.43
CA SER A 295 5.01 15.20 19.59
C SER A 295 4.26 14.72 20.83
N ILE A 296 3.49 13.62 20.71
CA ILE A 296 2.77 13.02 21.85
C ILE A 296 3.67 12.02 22.61
N MET A 297 4.73 11.53 21.96
CA MET A 297 5.62 10.51 22.53
C MET A 297 6.60 11.06 23.59
N GLU A 298 7.06 12.30 23.46
CA GLU A 298 8.07 12.87 24.38
C GLU A 298 7.49 13.20 25.76
N GLY A 299 6.22 13.61 25.83
CA GLY A 299 5.53 13.89 27.10
C GLY A 299 5.12 12.64 27.88
N VAL A 300 4.94 11.51 27.19
CA VAL A 300 4.52 10.23 27.80
C VAL A 300 5.71 9.47 28.39
N THR A 301 6.92 9.67 27.88
CA THR A 301 8.15 9.08 28.42
C THR A 301 8.54 9.57 29.81
N VAL A 302 8.24 10.83 30.17
CA VAL A 302 8.61 11.39 31.49
C VAL A 302 7.72 10.85 32.62
N LEU A 303 6.46 10.51 32.33
CA LEU A 303 5.55 9.93 33.33
C LEU A 303 5.80 8.43 33.56
N LEU A 304 6.32 7.71 32.57
CA LEU A 304 6.56 6.26 32.66
C LEU A 304 7.89 5.88 33.32
N VAL A 305 8.91 6.76 33.27
CA VAL A 305 10.19 6.54 33.96
C VAL A 305 10.05 6.59 35.50
N ALA A 306 9.07 7.34 36.01
CA ALA A 306 8.76 7.39 37.45
C ALA A 306 8.08 6.12 37.98
N LEU A 307 7.51 5.28 37.10
CA LEU A 307 6.78 4.06 37.44
C LEU A 307 7.60 2.77 37.25
N LEU A 308 8.82 2.87 36.71
CA LEU A 308 9.69 1.72 36.38
C LEU A 308 10.79 1.42 37.41
N LEU A 309 10.83 2.11 38.56
CA LEU A 309 11.78 1.78 39.65
C LEU A 309 11.27 0.72 40.64
N SER A 310 10.18 0.00 40.32
CA SER A 310 9.69 -1.07 41.18
C SER A 310 9.05 -2.20 40.38
N TYR A 311 9.85 -3.08 39.78
CA TYR A 311 9.78 -4.51 40.08
C TYR A 311 10.85 -5.32 39.33
N ASP A 312 11.34 -6.33 40.05
CA ASP A 312 12.46 -7.19 39.75
C ASP A 312 12.14 -8.26 38.69
N THR A 313 13.22 -8.75 38.11
CA THR A 313 13.43 -9.61 36.95
C THR A 313 12.90 -11.04 37.09
N THR A 314 12.31 -11.58 36.02
CA THR A 314 12.52 -12.98 35.57
C THR A 314 12.19 -13.12 34.08
N VAL A 315 13.01 -13.92 33.39
CA VAL A 315 13.21 -13.93 31.94
C VAL A 315 12.36 -15.01 31.26
N ALA A 316 11.59 -14.64 30.21
CA ALA A 316 11.00 -15.57 29.25
C ALA A 316 10.91 -14.98 27.82
N SER A 317 11.26 -15.81 26.84
CA SER A 317 11.28 -15.69 25.36
C SER A 317 10.57 -14.49 24.68
N PRO A 318 11.23 -13.75 23.75
CA PRO A 318 10.74 -12.47 23.22
C PRO A 318 9.74 -12.54 22.05
N TYR A 319 9.12 -13.69 21.75
CA TYR A 319 8.28 -13.83 20.52
C TYR A 319 6.76 -13.94 20.72
N ALA A 320 6.24 -13.68 21.90
CA ALA A 320 4.79 -13.62 22.11
C ALA A 320 4.41 -12.42 22.98
N ALA A 321 3.45 -11.64 22.49
CA ALA A 321 2.81 -10.49 23.12
C ALA A 321 3.60 -9.17 23.13
N ARG A 322 3.66 -8.50 21.97
CA ARG A 322 3.55 -7.03 21.95
C ARG A 322 2.21 -6.67 21.30
N ASN A 323 1.41 -5.87 22.00
CA ASN A 323 0.24 -5.11 21.52
C ASN A 323 -1.16 -5.78 21.39
N SER A 324 -1.49 -6.82 22.17
CA SER A 324 -2.88 -7.33 22.22
C SER A 324 -3.91 -6.36 22.87
N GLY A 325 -3.50 -5.17 23.32
CA GLY A 325 -4.37 -4.18 23.97
C GLY A 325 -5.07 -3.21 23.02
N ILE A 326 -4.47 -2.87 21.87
CA ILE A 326 -4.94 -1.78 21.00
C ILE A 326 -6.11 -2.22 20.11
N CYS A 327 -6.12 -3.48 19.66
CA CYS A 327 -7.19 -4.04 18.83
C CYS A 327 -8.44 -4.44 19.65
N LYS A 328 -8.40 -4.30 20.98
CA LYS A 328 -9.45 -4.81 21.87
C LYS A 328 -10.73 -3.98 21.67
N ASN A 329 -11.82 -4.65 21.31
CA ASN A 329 -13.16 -4.07 21.02
C ASN A 329 -13.27 -3.26 19.72
N TYR A 330 -12.36 -3.43 18.75
CA TYR A 330 -12.54 -2.85 17.42
C TYR A 330 -13.58 -3.65 16.60
N TYR A 331 -14.71 -3.03 16.29
CA TYR A 331 -15.67 -3.57 15.31
C TYR A 331 -15.18 -3.22 13.90
N PHE A 332 -14.75 -4.24 13.16
CA PHE A 332 -14.12 -4.05 11.85
C PHE A 332 -15.14 -4.21 10.71
N SER A 333 -14.84 -3.65 9.54
CA SER A 333 -15.62 -3.89 8.33
C SER A 333 -14.71 -4.29 7.17
N TYR A 334 -15.17 -5.26 6.37
CA TYR A 334 -14.52 -5.64 5.11
C TYR A 334 -14.62 -4.56 4.03
N ILE A 335 -15.43 -3.52 4.23
CA ILE A 335 -15.44 -2.35 3.33
C ILE A 335 -14.28 -1.41 3.68
N LYS A 336 -13.94 -1.26 4.97
CA LYS A 336 -12.96 -0.30 5.49
C LYS A 336 -11.66 -0.97 5.94
N GLN A 337 -11.17 -1.93 5.15
CA GLN A 337 -10.00 -2.75 5.52
C GLN A 337 -8.72 -1.92 5.77
N TRP A 338 -8.62 -0.74 5.15
CA TRP A 338 -7.51 0.19 5.37
C TRP A 338 -7.42 0.72 6.81
N GLU A 339 -8.51 0.67 7.59
CA GLU A 339 -8.50 1.06 9.01
C GLU A 339 -7.86 -0.02 9.89
N TRP A 340 -7.77 -1.27 9.41
CA TRP A 340 -7.37 -2.41 10.23
C TRP A 340 -5.94 -2.27 10.73
N ILE A 341 -4.99 -1.83 9.90
CA ILE A 341 -3.60 -1.56 10.34
C ILE A 341 -3.50 -0.42 11.37
N ILE A 342 -4.43 0.53 11.33
CA ILE A 342 -4.45 1.66 12.27
C ILE A 342 -5.01 1.21 13.63
N LYS A 343 -6.07 0.40 13.61
CA LYS A 343 -6.79 -0.04 14.81
C LYS A 343 -6.23 -1.33 15.40
N CYS A 344 -5.60 -2.14 14.58
CA CYS A 344 -5.00 -3.43 14.91
C CYS A 344 -3.64 -3.52 14.17
N PRO A 345 -2.57 -2.94 14.76
CA PRO A 345 -1.26 -2.81 14.10
C PRO A 345 -0.68 -4.12 13.56
N ASP A 346 -0.98 -5.25 14.20
CA ASP A 346 -0.64 -6.59 13.75
C ASP A 346 -1.12 -6.87 12.31
N CYS A 347 -2.19 -6.21 11.85
CA CYS A 347 -2.68 -6.29 10.46
C CYS A 347 -1.72 -5.71 9.41
N GLY A 348 -0.65 -5.03 9.83
CA GLY A 348 0.41 -4.52 8.97
C GLY A 348 1.71 -5.34 9.01
N GLY A 349 1.68 -6.53 9.60
CA GLY A 349 2.88 -7.38 9.67
C GLY A 349 3.32 -7.93 8.31
N GLN A 350 4.41 -8.70 8.30
CA GLN A 350 5.04 -9.20 7.07
C GLN A 350 4.51 -10.57 6.63
N LEU A 351 3.86 -11.31 7.52
CA LEU A 351 3.26 -12.61 7.25
C LEU A 351 1.73 -12.52 7.14
N GLN A 352 1.20 -11.41 6.60
CA GLN A 352 -0.24 -11.20 6.51
C GLN A 352 -0.91 -12.11 5.48
N SER A 353 -2.14 -12.52 5.76
CA SER A 353 -3.00 -13.35 4.91
C SER A 353 -4.33 -12.63 4.64
N PRO A 354 -5.02 -12.93 3.53
CA PRO A 354 -4.74 -13.95 2.52
C PRO A 354 -3.66 -13.50 1.54
N ILE A 355 -3.17 -14.37 0.65
CA ILE A 355 -2.20 -14.03 -0.40
C ILE A 355 -2.70 -14.42 -1.78
N ASN A 356 -2.09 -13.83 -2.82
CA ASN A 356 -2.13 -14.38 -4.16
C ASN A 356 -1.11 -15.53 -4.26
N ILE A 357 -1.58 -16.72 -4.61
CA ILE A 357 -0.75 -17.91 -4.82
C ILE A 357 -0.32 -17.91 -6.29
N GLU A 358 0.93 -17.54 -6.52
CA GLU A 358 1.55 -17.52 -7.85
C GLU A 358 2.14 -18.90 -8.15
N THR A 359 1.49 -19.67 -9.03
CA THR A 359 1.82 -21.09 -9.24
C THR A 359 3.21 -21.30 -9.85
N HIS A 360 3.70 -20.30 -10.57
CA HIS A 360 5.03 -20.28 -11.17
C HIS A 360 6.17 -20.00 -10.18
N HIS A 361 5.86 -19.58 -8.95
CA HIS A 361 6.82 -19.29 -7.87
C HIS A 361 6.74 -20.31 -6.73
N ILE A 362 6.08 -21.44 -6.95
CA ILE A 362 5.90 -22.48 -5.93
C ILE A 362 7.18 -23.31 -5.77
N ILE A 363 7.56 -23.52 -4.51
CA ILE A 363 8.61 -24.47 -4.17
C ILE A 363 8.01 -25.87 -4.16
N SER A 364 8.25 -26.61 -5.23
CA SER A 364 7.88 -28.02 -5.35
C SER A 364 8.90 -28.89 -4.59
N ASN A 365 8.88 -28.84 -3.25
CA ASN A 365 9.65 -29.80 -2.45
C ASN A 365 8.71 -30.81 -1.79
N VAL A 366 8.54 -31.94 -2.48
CA VAL A 366 7.55 -32.98 -2.18
C VAL A 366 7.96 -33.83 -0.98
N GLU A 367 9.25 -33.95 -0.66
CA GLU A 367 9.77 -34.92 0.32
C GLU A 367 9.36 -34.64 1.78
N SER A 368 8.90 -33.42 2.09
CA SER A 368 8.46 -33.02 3.43
C SER A 368 6.95 -32.78 3.58
N MET A 369 6.17 -32.96 2.51
CA MET A 369 4.71 -32.75 2.55
C MET A 369 3.98 -34.07 2.77
N THR A 370 3.11 -34.11 3.78
CA THR A 370 2.33 -35.30 4.13
C THR A 370 0.86 -35.14 3.72
N PRO A 371 0.16 -36.26 3.47
CA PRO A 371 -1.29 -36.30 3.44
C PRO A 371 -1.93 -35.54 4.59
N LEU A 372 -3.01 -34.81 4.31
CA LEU A 372 -3.86 -34.28 5.36
C LEU A 372 -4.69 -35.44 5.93
N THR A 373 -4.53 -35.74 7.22
CA THR A 373 -5.40 -36.73 7.88
C THR A 373 -6.38 -36.03 8.81
N MET A 374 -7.65 -36.37 8.66
CA MET A 374 -8.75 -35.81 9.41
C MET A 374 -9.34 -36.90 10.30
N GLU A 375 -9.27 -36.67 11.61
CA GLU A 375 -9.80 -37.60 12.60
C GLU A 375 -11.20 -37.15 13.03
N LEU A 376 -12.13 -38.09 13.12
CA LEU A 376 -13.50 -37.85 13.60
C LEU A 376 -14.21 -36.73 12.80
N TRP A 377 -13.99 -36.72 11.48
CA TRP A 377 -14.52 -35.74 10.54
C TRP A 377 -15.92 -36.09 10.00
N ASN A 378 -16.25 -37.39 10.00
CA ASN A 378 -17.44 -37.95 9.35
C ASN A 378 -18.57 -38.26 10.34
N ASP A 379 -18.59 -37.59 11.50
CA ASP A 379 -19.69 -37.74 12.45
C ASP A 379 -20.91 -36.92 12.00
N THR A 380 -21.77 -37.57 11.20
CA THR A 380 -23.04 -37.01 10.71
C THR A 380 -24.08 -36.76 11.80
N TYR A 381 -23.75 -36.91 13.10
CA TYR A 381 -24.65 -36.60 14.21
C TYR A 381 -24.23 -35.36 14.99
N GLY A 382 -23.21 -34.63 14.51
CA GLY A 382 -22.80 -33.37 15.13
C GLY A 382 -23.90 -32.29 15.15
N ILE A 383 -24.06 -31.67 16.32
CA ILE A 383 -24.82 -30.45 16.60
C ILE A 383 -23.91 -29.22 16.41
N PHE A 384 -24.30 -28.28 15.56
CA PHE A 384 -23.52 -27.07 15.32
C PHE A 384 -24.33 -25.83 15.64
N HIS A 385 -23.64 -24.80 16.14
CA HIS A 385 -24.19 -23.45 16.24
C HIS A 385 -23.91 -22.69 14.96
N LEU A 386 -24.95 -22.13 14.35
CA LEU A 386 -24.83 -21.15 13.28
C LEU A 386 -25.04 -19.77 13.85
N LYS A 387 -24.09 -18.88 13.63
CA LYS A 387 -24.16 -17.49 14.09
C LYS A 387 -23.83 -16.54 12.94
N ASN A 388 -24.73 -15.59 12.70
CA ASN A 388 -24.38 -14.40 11.94
C ASN A 388 -23.74 -13.39 12.91
N ASN A 389 -22.42 -13.25 12.87
CA ASN A 389 -21.70 -12.33 13.76
C ASN A 389 -21.63 -10.89 13.21
N GLY A 390 -22.32 -10.59 12.11
CA GLY A 390 -22.25 -9.31 11.42
C GLY A 390 -21.11 -9.19 10.39
N HIS A 391 -20.20 -10.16 10.34
CA HIS A 391 -19.07 -10.21 9.41
C HIS A 391 -19.07 -11.46 8.52
N THR A 392 -19.61 -12.57 9.01
CA THR A 392 -19.71 -13.85 8.28
C THR A 392 -20.75 -14.75 8.95
N LEU A 393 -21.09 -15.87 8.30
CA LEU A 393 -21.75 -17.00 8.91
C LEU A 393 -20.69 -17.88 9.58
N VAL A 394 -20.67 -17.88 10.90
CA VAL A 394 -19.79 -18.74 11.72
C VAL A 394 -20.53 -20.01 12.09
N VAL A 395 -19.86 -21.16 11.94
CA VAL A 395 -20.35 -22.48 12.32
C VAL A 395 -19.41 -23.09 13.36
N THR A 396 -19.92 -23.36 14.55
CA THR A 396 -19.13 -23.84 15.70
C THR A 396 -19.65 -25.19 16.20
N PRO A 397 -18.79 -26.21 16.39
CA PRO A 397 -19.20 -27.47 17.01
C PRO A 397 -19.75 -27.24 18.43
N TYR A 398 -20.80 -27.95 18.82
CA TYR A 398 -21.33 -27.90 20.18
C TYR A 398 -20.29 -28.40 21.20
N LYS A 399 -20.27 -27.81 22.41
CA LYS A 399 -19.23 -28.07 23.43
C LYS A 399 -19.05 -29.55 23.81
N TYR A 400 -20.11 -30.36 23.67
CA TYR A 400 -20.13 -31.77 24.08
C TYR A 400 -19.99 -32.77 22.92
N GLN A 401 -19.60 -32.30 21.72
CA GLN A 401 -19.41 -33.17 20.55
C GLN A 401 -18.05 -33.88 20.53
N PRO A 402 -17.92 -35.01 19.80
CA PRO A 402 -16.62 -35.60 19.50
C PRO A 402 -15.68 -34.58 18.88
N LEU A 403 -14.41 -34.68 19.25
CA LEU A 403 -13.39 -33.72 18.87
C LEU A 403 -12.91 -34.03 17.45
N THR A 404 -13.25 -33.18 16.49
CA THR A 404 -12.70 -33.24 15.14
C THR A 404 -11.29 -32.67 15.11
N TYR A 405 -10.34 -33.40 14.52
CA TYR A 405 -8.94 -32.99 14.45
C TYR A 405 -8.38 -33.02 13.03
N LEU A 406 -7.43 -32.12 12.78
CA LEU A 406 -6.59 -32.10 11.59
C LEU A 406 -5.14 -32.41 11.98
N ASN A 407 -4.51 -33.27 11.19
CA ASN A 407 -3.05 -33.41 11.15
C ASN A 407 -2.56 -32.77 9.84
N SER A 408 -1.58 -31.88 9.95
CA SER A 408 -0.94 -31.19 8.83
C SER A 408 0.58 -31.36 8.91
N PRO A 409 1.35 -30.96 7.89
CA PRO A 409 2.81 -31.03 7.97
C PRO A 409 3.34 -30.33 9.23
N ASN A 410 4.09 -31.08 10.03
CA ASN A 410 4.70 -30.69 11.31
C ASN A 410 3.74 -30.43 12.49
N HIS A 411 2.44 -30.69 12.33
CA HIS A 411 1.44 -30.46 13.37
C HIS A 411 0.45 -31.62 13.48
N LYS A 412 0.28 -32.16 14.69
CA LYS A 412 -0.63 -33.29 14.95
C LYS A 412 -1.78 -32.88 15.87
N ARG A 413 -2.96 -33.43 15.60
CA ARG A 413 -4.20 -33.30 16.39
C ARG A 413 -4.59 -31.86 16.72
N PHE A 414 -4.60 -30.98 15.71
CA PHE A 414 -5.15 -29.63 15.87
C PHE A 414 -6.68 -29.72 15.87
N LYS A 415 -7.32 -29.24 16.93
CA LYS A 415 -8.77 -29.37 17.17
C LYS A 415 -9.54 -28.31 16.39
N LEU A 416 -10.62 -28.70 15.71
CA LEU A 416 -11.53 -27.77 15.05
C LEU A 416 -12.19 -26.84 16.08
N LEU A 417 -12.09 -25.53 15.86
CA LEU A 417 -12.76 -24.52 16.66
C LEU A 417 -14.05 -24.04 16.01
N GLN A 418 -13.99 -23.70 14.73
CA GLN A 418 -15.11 -23.19 13.94
C GLN A 418 -14.78 -23.29 12.46
N PHE A 419 -15.77 -23.12 11.60
CA PHE A 419 -15.55 -22.73 10.23
C PHE A 419 -16.47 -21.58 9.82
N HIS A 420 -16.08 -20.85 8.79
CA HIS A 420 -16.83 -19.69 8.32
C HIS A 420 -16.63 -19.46 6.82
N PHE A 421 -17.43 -18.56 6.26
CA PHE A 421 -17.54 -18.37 4.83
C PHE A 421 -17.12 -16.95 4.42
N HIS A 422 -16.45 -16.84 3.28
CA HIS A 422 -16.19 -15.61 2.57
C HIS A 422 -16.86 -15.69 1.21
N TRP A 423 -17.46 -14.59 0.76
CA TRP A 423 -18.19 -14.53 -0.50
C TRP A 423 -18.20 -13.14 -1.11
N GLY A 424 -18.44 -13.14 -2.41
CA GLY A 424 -18.55 -11.96 -3.24
C GLY A 424 -19.99 -11.52 -3.50
N GLU A 425 -20.09 -10.44 -4.26
CA GLU A 425 -21.37 -9.96 -4.79
C GLU A 425 -22.03 -10.99 -5.72
N LYS A 426 -23.34 -10.82 -5.92
CA LYS A 426 -24.11 -11.69 -6.80
C LYS A 426 -23.53 -11.66 -8.21
N TYR A 427 -23.33 -12.85 -8.78
CA TYR A 427 -22.71 -13.06 -10.10
C TYR A 427 -21.26 -12.57 -10.24
N SER A 428 -20.60 -12.18 -9.15
CA SER A 428 -19.19 -11.85 -9.14
C SER A 428 -18.34 -13.12 -9.02
N ARG A 429 -17.23 -13.17 -9.75
CA ARG A 429 -16.15 -14.14 -9.55
C ARG A 429 -15.17 -13.74 -8.43
N PHE A 430 -15.40 -12.59 -7.80
CA PHE A 430 -14.55 -12.03 -6.74
C PHE A 430 -15.22 -12.22 -5.38
N GLY A 431 -14.90 -13.32 -4.71
CA GLY A 431 -15.48 -13.67 -3.42
C GLY A 431 -14.61 -14.53 -2.50
N SER A 432 -13.57 -15.18 -3.02
CA SER A 432 -12.54 -15.80 -2.20
C SER A 432 -11.56 -14.76 -1.64
N GLU A 433 -11.02 -15.05 -0.46
CA GLU A 433 -9.96 -14.26 0.17
C GLU A 433 -8.61 -14.51 -0.53
N HIS A 434 -8.28 -15.78 -0.77
CA HIS A 434 -7.11 -16.13 -1.57
C HIS A 434 -7.41 -16.00 -3.06
N THR A 435 -6.38 -15.71 -3.84
CA THR A 435 -6.39 -15.82 -5.30
C THR A 435 -5.30 -16.78 -5.76
N VAL A 436 -5.48 -17.38 -6.94
CA VAL A 436 -4.48 -18.24 -7.59
C VAL A 436 -4.16 -17.63 -8.95
N ASP A 437 -2.91 -17.24 -9.18
CA ASP A 437 -2.47 -16.52 -10.39
C ASP A 437 -3.36 -15.30 -10.73
N GLY A 438 -3.72 -14.54 -9.69
CA GLY A 438 -4.60 -13.36 -9.79
C GLY A 438 -6.08 -13.68 -9.99
N ARG A 439 -6.48 -14.96 -10.03
CA ARG A 439 -7.88 -15.38 -10.19
C ARG A 439 -8.54 -15.65 -8.83
N SER A 440 -9.71 -15.05 -8.62
CA SER A 440 -10.58 -15.29 -7.46
C SER A 440 -11.69 -16.30 -7.80
N TYR A 441 -12.26 -16.90 -6.77
CA TYR A 441 -13.41 -17.80 -6.81
C TYR A 441 -14.67 -17.09 -6.23
N ASN A 442 -15.86 -17.68 -6.42
CA ASN A 442 -17.11 -17.05 -5.96
C ASN A 442 -17.23 -16.93 -4.43
N GLY A 443 -16.49 -17.76 -3.70
CA GLY A 443 -16.38 -17.74 -2.25
C GLY A 443 -15.27 -18.65 -1.73
N GLU A 444 -15.13 -18.73 -0.42
CA GLU A 444 -14.13 -19.54 0.27
C GLU A 444 -14.62 -19.96 1.66
N ILE A 445 -14.33 -21.20 2.08
CA ILE A 445 -14.59 -21.69 3.44
C ILE A 445 -13.28 -21.75 4.21
N HIS A 446 -13.25 -21.22 5.43
CA HIS A 446 -12.12 -21.31 6.34
C HIS A 446 -12.45 -22.17 7.54
N PHE A 447 -11.86 -23.37 7.63
CA PHE A 447 -11.89 -24.22 8.82
C PHE A 447 -10.73 -23.88 9.74
N VAL A 448 -11.04 -23.39 10.94
CA VAL A 448 -10.05 -22.88 11.89
C VAL A 448 -9.80 -23.91 12.98
N PHE A 449 -8.55 -24.33 13.12
CA PHE A 449 -8.11 -25.28 14.13
C PHE A 449 -7.17 -24.63 15.14
N SER A 450 -7.08 -25.21 16.34
CA SER A 450 -6.09 -24.82 17.35
C SER A 450 -5.46 -26.03 18.02
N GLY A 451 -4.18 -25.91 18.30
CA GLY A 451 -3.35 -26.90 18.97
C GLY A 451 -2.04 -26.25 19.42
N ASN A 452 -1.14 -27.07 19.95
CA ASN A 452 0.22 -26.64 20.28
C ASN A 452 1.19 -27.18 19.21
N ASP A 453 2.21 -26.40 18.85
CA ASP A 453 3.31 -26.91 18.05
C ASP A 453 4.20 -27.88 18.86
N ASN A 454 5.21 -28.45 18.19
CA ASN A 454 6.14 -29.40 18.83
C ASN A 454 6.96 -28.79 19.98
N ARG A 455 6.92 -27.46 20.16
CA ARG A 455 7.57 -26.73 21.27
C ARG A 455 6.58 -26.35 22.36
N GLY A 456 5.32 -26.78 22.26
CA GLY A 456 4.26 -26.45 23.22
C GLY A 456 3.62 -25.08 23.01
N VAL A 457 3.93 -24.36 21.93
CA VAL A 457 3.39 -23.02 21.67
C VAL A 457 2.03 -23.12 20.97
N LYS A 458 1.03 -22.43 21.50
CA LYS A 458 -0.31 -22.39 20.90
C LYS A 458 -0.27 -21.78 19.49
N LYS A 459 -0.87 -22.48 18.54
CA LYS A 459 -0.91 -22.14 17.11
C LYS A 459 -2.31 -22.32 16.53
N HIS A 460 -2.52 -21.70 15.37
CA HIS A 460 -3.68 -21.95 14.53
C HIS A 460 -3.26 -22.58 13.21
N VAL A 461 -4.09 -23.50 12.73
CA VAL A 461 -4.01 -24.03 11.36
C VAL A 461 -5.34 -23.69 10.72
N VAL A 462 -5.33 -23.15 9.50
CA VAL A 462 -6.54 -22.84 8.75
C VAL A 462 -6.53 -23.60 7.44
N LEU A 463 -7.55 -24.43 7.24
CA LEU A 463 -7.82 -25.13 5.99
C LEU A 463 -8.84 -24.31 5.18
N ALA A 464 -8.43 -23.87 4.00
CA ALA A 464 -9.20 -23.06 3.08
C ALA A 464 -9.70 -23.89 1.89
N VAL A 465 -10.97 -23.73 1.54
CA VAL A 465 -11.62 -24.41 0.41
C VAL A 465 -12.31 -23.40 -0.49
N PHE A 466 -11.92 -23.34 -1.77
CA PHE A 466 -12.56 -22.47 -2.74
C PHE A 466 -13.97 -22.94 -3.12
N LEU A 467 -14.87 -21.98 -3.37
CA LEU A 467 -16.25 -22.22 -3.79
C LEU A 467 -16.49 -21.71 -5.21
N ASN A 468 -16.96 -22.59 -6.09
CA ASN A 468 -17.46 -22.24 -7.40
C ASN A 468 -18.98 -22.23 -7.40
N SER A 469 -19.58 -21.11 -7.79
CA SER A 469 -21.02 -21.03 -7.97
C SER A 469 -21.42 -21.84 -9.20
N ASP A 470 -22.25 -22.85 -8.97
CA ASP A 470 -22.85 -23.66 -10.01
C ASP A 470 -24.35 -23.33 -10.10
N ARG A 471 -24.72 -22.64 -11.18
CA ARG A 471 -26.12 -22.23 -11.44
C ARG A 471 -26.97 -23.38 -11.97
N THR A 472 -26.36 -24.48 -12.41
CA THR A 472 -27.09 -25.66 -12.88
C THR A 472 -27.64 -26.48 -11.71
N LEU A 473 -27.10 -26.28 -10.49
CA LEU A 473 -27.62 -26.83 -9.24
C LEU A 473 -28.88 -26.09 -8.79
N THR A 474 -29.97 -26.27 -9.52
CA THR A 474 -31.27 -25.64 -9.25
C THR A 474 -31.89 -26.09 -7.92
N GLN A 475 -31.54 -27.30 -7.47
CA GLN A 475 -31.95 -27.81 -6.17
C GLN A 475 -30.82 -27.70 -5.15
N VAL A 476 -31.10 -27.03 -4.03
CA VAL A 476 -30.16 -26.99 -2.90
C VAL A 476 -30.15 -28.35 -2.22
N SER A 477 -29.06 -29.09 -2.44
CA SER A 477 -28.78 -30.39 -1.81
C SER A 477 -28.87 -30.31 -0.29
N LEU A 478 -29.14 -31.45 0.38
CA LEU A 478 -29.32 -31.51 1.83
C LEU A 478 -28.15 -30.89 2.61
N LYS A 479 -26.90 -31.08 2.17
CA LYS A 479 -25.72 -30.48 2.83
C LYS A 479 -25.82 -28.95 2.92
N TRP A 480 -26.03 -28.28 1.79
CA TRP A 480 -26.17 -26.83 1.72
C TRP A 480 -27.45 -26.34 2.41
N ARG A 481 -28.55 -27.09 2.31
CA ARG A 481 -29.82 -26.73 2.94
C ARG A 481 -29.72 -26.67 4.46
N ARG A 482 -28.92 -27.56 5.08
CA ARG A 482 -28.65 -27.53 6.53
C ARG A 482 -27.97 -26.22 6.98
N LEU A 483 -27.25 -25.55 6.09
CA LEU A 483 -26.63 -24.25 6.36
C LEU A 483 -27.46 -23.06 5.87
N GLN A 484 -28.46 -23.29 5.01
CA GLN A 484 -29.27 -22.26 4.35
C GLN A 484 -30.38 -21.71 5.26
N HIS A 485 -30.00 -21.21 6.44
CA HIS A 485 -30.93 -20.60 7.38
C HIS A 485 -30.80 -19.08 7.35
N GLN A 486 -31.93 -18.38 7.51
CA GLN A 486 -31.89 -16.96 7.83
C GLN A 486 -31.49 -16.81 9.30
N VAL A 487 -30.24 -16.47 9.54
CA VAL A 487 -29.71 -16.23 10.89
C VAL A 487 -29.68 -14.72 11.13
N PRO A 488 -30.57 -14.17 11.99
CA PRO A 488 -30.57 -12.74 12.27
C PRO A 488 -29.23 -12.26 12.85
N TYR A 489 -28.93 -10.96 12.70
CA TYR A 489 -27.70 -10.38 13.23
C TYR A 489 -27.54 -10.68 14.73
N ASN A 490 -26.35 -11.17 15.09
CA ASN A 490 -25.92 -11.54 16.45
C ASN A 490 -26.85 -12.55 17.15
N LYS A 491 -27.58 -13.36 16.37
CA LYS A 491 -28.33 -14.52 16.87
C LYS A 491 -27.65 -15.82 16.48
N GLU A 492 -27.90 -16.85 17.27
CA GLU A 492 -27.44 -18.20 17.01
C GLU A 492 -28.62 -19.17 16.90
N ILE A 493 -28.48 -20.17 16.04
CA ILE A 493 -29.40 -21.29 15.92
C ILE A 493 -28.61 -22.60 15.97
N PHE A 494 -29.29 -23.68 16.34
CA PHE A 494 -28.71 -25.01 16.33
C PHE A 494 -29.12 -25.74 15.06
N ILE A 495 -28.17 -26.44 14.47
CA ILE A 495 -28.43 -27.41 13.41
C ILE A 495 -27.81 -28.75 13.79
N ILE A 496 -28.34 -29.80 13.19
CA ILE A 496 -27.81 -31.15 13.36
C ILE A 496 -27.50 -31.74 12.00
N GLY A 497 -26.61 -32.72 11.98
CA GLY A 497 -26.41 -33.53 10.79
C GLY A 497 -25.42 -32.98 9.79
N LEU A 498 -24.47 -32.11 10.18
CA LEU A 498 -23.43 -31.72 9.23
C LEU A 498 -22.35 -32.79 9.17
N ASN A 499 -22.08 -33.30 7.97
CA ASN A 499 -20.85 -34.01 7.66
C ASN A 499 -19.84 -33.00 7.12
N LEU A 500 -18.66 -32.89 7.73
CA LEU A 500 -17.68 -31.89 7.29
C LEU A 500 -16.97 -32.31 5.99
N ASP A 501 -16.92 -33.61 5.67
CA ASP A 501 -16.34 -34.13 4.42
C ASP A 501 -17.09 -33.62 3.19
N ASP A 502 -18.39 -33.34 3.34
CA ASP A 502 -19.25 -32.81 2.28
C ASP A 502 -18.81 -31.43 1.76
N TYR A 503 -17.96 -30.73 2.52
CA TYR A 503 -17.44 -29.38 2.25
C TYR A 503 -15.97 -29.40 1.85
N LEU A 504 -15.42 -30.57 1.54
CA LEU A 504 -14.07 -30.74 1.02
C LEU A 504 -14.14 -31.28 -0.42
N PRO A 505 -13.16 -30.94 -1.28
CA PRO A 505 -13.00 -31.59 -2.57
C PRO A 505 -12.53 -33.04 -2.41
N GLU A 506 -12.80 -33.86 -3.42
CA GLU A 506 -12.31 -35.23 -3.48
C GLU A 506 -10.78 -35.27 -3.43
N ASN A 507 -10.13 -34.53 -4.34
CA ASN A 507 -8.68 -34.31 -4.33
C ASN A 507 -8.31 -33.18 -3.36
N LYS A 508 -7.48 -33.52 -2.37
CA LYS A 508 -7.07 -32.64 -1.27
C LYS A 508 -5.65 -32.09 -1.47
N ASP A 509 -5.08 -32.17 -2.67
CA ASP A 509 -3.84 -31.48 -3.01
C ASP A 509 -3.93 -29.99 -2.60
N TYR A 510 -2.87 -29.47 -2.00
CA TYR A 510 -2.91 -28.19 -1.31
C TYR A 510 -1.65 -27.35 -1.48
N TYR A 511 -1.81 -26.05 -1.27
CA TYR A 511 -0.74 -25.11 -1.00
C TYR A 511 -0.57 -24.94 0.50
N LEU A 512 0.67 -24.83 0.96
CA LEU A 512 1.01 -24.63 2.36
C LEU A 512 1.84 -23.36 2.50
N TYR A 513 1.51 -22.49 3.46
CA TYR A 513 2.35 -21.35 3.79
C TYR A 513 2.10 -20.86 5.23
N ALA A 514 3.04 -20.11 5.80
CA ALA A 514 2.87 -19.46 7.10
C ALA A 514 2.25 -18.07 6.94
N GLY A 515 1.28 -17.71 7.77
CA GLY A 515 0.58 -16.44 7.64
C GLY A 515 -0.15 -15.96 8.90
N SER A 516 -1.20 -15.17 8.67
CA SER A 516 -1.98 -14.52 9.72
C SER A 516 -3.44 -14.91 9.70
N LEU A 517 -4.21 -14.47 10.70
CA LEU A 517 -5.66 -14.39 10.56
C LEU A 517 -6.01 -13.38 9.44
N THR A 518 -7.08 -13.63 8.69
CA THR A 518 -7.57 -12.73 7.62
C THR A 518 -8.54 -11.66 8.11
N SER A 519 -8.77 -11.59 9.42
CA SER A 519 -9.52 -10.52 10.05
C SER A 519 -8.77 -9.99 11.28
N PRO A 520 -9.04 -8.76 11.73
CA PRO A 520 -8.47 -8.22 12.95
C PRO A 520 -8.63 -9.18 14.14
N PRO A 521 -7.58 -9.38 14.97
CA PRO A 521 -6.32 -8.64 15.02
C PRO A 521 -5.26 -9.03 13.97
N CYS A 522 -5.55 -9.91 13.03
CA CYS A 522 -4.60 -10.32 11.98
C CYS A 522 -3.26 -10.89 12.51
N THR A 523 -3.31 -11.61 13.62
CA THR A 523 -2.11 -12.15 14.28
C THR A 523 -1.38 -13.17 13.40
N GLU A 524 -0.06 -13.00 13.26
CA GLU A 524 0.86 -13.80 12.40
C GLU A 524 1.28 -15.12 13.04
N ASN A 525 0.30 -15.96 13.34
CA ASN A 525 0.50 -17.22 14.06
C ASN A 525 -0.29 -18.38 13.44
N VAL A 526 -0.50 -18.33 12.12
CA VAL A 526 -1.36 -19.24 11.38
C VAL A 526 -0.55 -20.04 10.36
N GLN A 527 -0.78 -21.35 10.28
CA GLN A 527 -0.39 -22.16 9.13
C GLN A 527 -1.59 -22.27 8.20
N TRP A 528 -1.45 -21.83 6.95
CA TRP A 528 -2.48 -21.91 5.93
C TRP A 528 -2.30 -23.14 5.07
N ILE A 529 -3.40 -23.85 4.85
CA ILE A 529 -3.54 -24.98 3.94
C ILE A 529 -4.65 -24.61 2.96
N VAL A 530 -4.32 -24.28 1.73
CA VAL A 530 -5.29 -23.86 0.72
C VAL A 530 -5.48 -24.99 -0.28
N LEU A 531 -6.65 -25.62 -0.30
CA LEU A 531 -6.92 -26.71 -1.23
C LEU A 531 -6.97 -26.20 -2.67
N LYS A 532 -6.32 -26.92 -3.58
CA LYS A 532 -6.23 -26.54 -5.00
C LYS A 532 -7.56 -26.67 -5.72
N HIS A 533 -8.35 -27.65 -5.33
CA HIS A 533 -9.60 -28.00 -5.99
C HIS A 533 -10.79 -27.31 -5.32
N PRO A 534 -11.56 -26.49 -6.06
CA PRO A 534 -12.78 -25.89 -5.54
C PRO A 534 -13.89 -26.94 -5.43
N ILE A 535 -14.89 -26.66 -4.59
CA ILE A 535 -16.16 -27.39 -4.59
C ILE A 535 -17.27 -26.54 -5.23
N ASN A 536 -18.25 -27.20 -5.84
CA ASN A 536 -19.40 -26.51 -6.41
C ASN A 536 -20.46 -26.23 -5.34
N VAL A 537 -21.00 -25.02 -5.37
CA VAL A 537 -22.04 -24.53 -4.46
C VAL A 537 -23.21 -23.96 -5.26
N PRO A 538 -24.48 -24.27 -4.91
CA PRO A 538 -25.63 -23.65 -5.55
C PRO A 538 -25.64 -22.14 -5.34
N GLU A 539 -25.91 -21.37 -6.39
CA GLU A 539 -26.01 -19.90 -6.28
C GLU A 539 -27.07 -19.46 -5.25
N ALA A 540 -28.14 -20.23 -5.09
CA ALA A 540 -29.18 -19.99 -4.08
C ALA A 540 -28.65 -20.02 -2.63
N PHE A 541 -27.62 -20.83 -2.36
CA PHE A 541 -26.95 -20.84 -1.06
C PHE A 541 -26.12 -19.56 -0.87
N LEU A 542 -25.34 -19.13 -1.87
CA LEU A 542 -24.61 -17.86 -1.81
C LEU A 542 -25.55 -16.65 -1.67
N ASP A 543 -26.71 -16.67 -2.33
CA ASP A 543 -27.75 -15.65 -2.16
C ASP A 543 -28.27 -15.59 -0.72
N THR A 544 -28.34 -16.73 -0.04
CA THR A 544 -28.71 -16.79 1.38
C THR A 544 -27.64 -16.13 2.25
N LEU A 545 -26.36 -16.43 2.00
CA LEU A 545 -25.25 -15.77 2.69
C LEU A 545 -25.26 -14.25 2.48
N ARG A 546 -25.49 -13.79 1.25
CA ARG A 546 -25.59 -12.35 0.90
C ARG A 546 -26.80 -11.66 1.52
N SER A 547 -27.82 -12.41 1.94
CA SER A 547 -29.01 -11.88 2.62
C SER A 547 -28.79 -11.61 4.11
N LEU A 548 -27.75 -12.20 4.72
CA LEU A 548 -27.39 -11.99 6.12
C LEU A 548 -27.12 -10.51 6.39
N LYS A 549 -27.34 -10.11 7.64
CA LYS A 549 -27.30 -8.71 8.07
C LYS A 549 -26.06 -8.37 8.88
N THR A 550 -25.46 -7.23 8.58
CA THR A 550 -24.45 -6.55 9.39
C THR A 550 -25.10 -5.85 10.60
N GLU A 551 -24.28 -5.27 11.48
CA GLU A 551 -24.77 -4.51 12.65
C GLU A 551 -25.66 -3.32 12.26
N ASP A 552 -25.34 -2.63 11.18
CA ASP A 552 -26.11 -1.52 10.61
C ASP A 552 -27.30 -1.98 9.75
N SER A 553 -27.72 -3.25 9.88
CA SER A 553 -28.85 -3.86 9.16
C SER A 553 -28.70 -3.90 7.63
N GLN A 554 -27.49 -3.66 7.11
CA GLN A 554 -27.17 -3.81 5.71
C GLN A 554 -26.98 -5.27 5.34
N SER A 555 -27.19 -5.59 4.07
CA SER A 555 -26.89 -6.93 3.56
C SER A 555 -25.38 -7.15 3.45
N LEU A 556 -24.91 -8.28 3.97
CA LEU A 556 -23.51 -8.69 3.97
C LEU A 556 -23.11 -9.19 2.57
N LYS A 557 -22.89 -8.25 1.64
CA LYS A 557 -22.68 -8.55 0.21
C LYS A 557 -21.25 -8.95 -0.17
N LYS A 558 -20.25 -8.48 0.60
CA LYS A 558 -18.82 -8.76 0.41
C LYS A 558 -18.16 -8.86 1.77
N ASN A 559 -17.49 -9.96 2.04
CA ASN A 559 -16.86 -10.18 3.35
C ASN A 559 -15.50 -10.88 3.26
N TYR A 560 -14.68 -10.51 2.29
CA TYR A 560 -13.33 -11.05 2.10
C TYR A 560 -12.29 -9.93 2.23
N ARG A 561 -11.14 -10.23 2.82
CA ARG A 561 -9.96 -9.37 2.88
C ARG A 561 -9.23 -9.35 1.53
N TRP A 562 -8.66 -8.21 1.16
CA TRP A 562 -7.75 -8.13 0.02
C TRP A 562 -6.50 -8.99 0.22
N THR A 563 -5.94 -9.54 -0.85
CA THR A 563 -4.67 -10.26 -0.79
C THR A 563 -3.55 -9.34 -0.32
N GLN A 564 -2.69 -9.90 0.52
CA GLN A 564 -1.53 -9.28 1.12
C GLN A 564 -0.27 -9.72 0.36
N ALA A 565 0.81 -8.94 0.48
CA ALA A 565 2.06 -9.27 -0.19
C ALA A 565 2.65 -10.60 0.34
N LEU A 566 3.32 -11.33 -0.55
CA LEU A 566 3.97 -12.59 -0.18
C LEU A 566 5.17 -12.35 0.76
N ASN A 567 5.84 -11.21 0.63
CA ASN A 567 6.99 -10.77 1.45
C ASN A 567 8.09 -11.84 1.55
N GLY A 568 8.39 -12.50 0.43
CA GLY A 568 9.43 -13.53 0.35
C GLY A 568 9.11 -14.83 1.09
N ARG A 569 7.87 -15.04 1.56
CA ARG A 569 7.46 -16.32 2.14
C ARG A 569 7.45 -17.42 1.09
N ASN A 570 7.88 -18.59 1.51
CA ASN A 570 7.77 -19.79 0.70
C ASN A 570 6.33 -20.30 0.68
N ILE A 571 5.89 -20.70 -0.51
CA ILE A 571 4.66 -21.46 -0.71
C ILE A 571 5.10 -22.85 -1.14
N TRP A 572 4.72 -23.86 -0.36
CA TRP A 572 4.92 -25.26 -0.70
C TRP A 572 3.68 -25.83 -1.35
N SER A 573 3.85 -26.89 -2.14
CA SER A 573 2.72 -27.52 -2.81
C SER A 573 2.83 -29.04 -2.82
N CYS A 574 1.75 -29.68 -2.39
CA CYS A 574 1.57 -31.13 -2.46
C CYS A 574 0.91 -31.49 -3.81
N TYR A 575 1.41 -32.52 -4.48
CA TYR A 575 0.84 -33.03 -5.74
C TYR A 575 0.64 -34.54 -5.66
N GLY A 576 -0.46 -35.02 -6.24
CA GLY A 576 -0.64 -36.45 -6.54
C GLY A 576 -1.26 -37.26 -5.41
N GLY A 577 -2.11 -36.64 -4.59
CA GLY A 577 -2.76 -37.33 -3.48
C GLY A 577 -1.77 -37.65 -2.37
N CYS A 578 -1.17 -36.60 -1.80
CA CYS A 578 -0.92 -36.67 -0.37
C CYS A 578 -2.32 -36.80 0.28
#